data_AF-A0A7J4Q5H4-F1
#
_entry.id   AF-A0A7J4Q5H4-F1
#
_cell.length_a   1.000
_cell.length_b   1.000
_cell.length_c   1.000
_cell.angle_alpha   90.00
_cell.angle_beta   90.00
_cell.angle_gamma   90.00
#
_symmetry.space_group_name_H-M   'P 1'
#
loop_
_entity.id
_entity.type
_entity.pdbx_description
1 polymer ?
#
loop_
_entity_poly.entity_id
_entity_poly.type
_entity_poly.pdbx_seq_one_letter_code
_entity_poly.pdbx_strand_id
1 'polypeptide(L)'
;MKSLGLVGGTFEFFHIGHQKLIETGLLFCKNLEIWVVSDNIAQQKDPRIQSWQKRCDNIKSHLSESDNSRVSFHELVDEFGAASYHVDAKAIFCTNETIGNCVKINKI
;
A
#
# COMPACT_ATOMS: atom_id res chain seq x y z
N MET A 1 -14.23 -5.17 12.35
CA MET A 1 -13.01 -4.51 11.81
C MET A 1 -11.78 -5.11 12.46
N LYS A 2 -10.77 -5.42 11.64
CA LYS A 2 -9.42 -5.83 12.07
C LYS A 2 -8.64 -4.62 12.62
N SER A 3 -7.60 -4.86 13.41
CA SER A 3 -6.76 -3.78 13.99
C SER A 3 -5.96 -3.04 12.92
N LEU A 4 -5.24 -3.79 12.09
CA LEU A 4 -4.29 -3.26 11.11
C LEU A 4 -4.38 -4.04 9.80
N GLY A 5 -4.42 -3.31 8.69
CA GLY A 5 -4.30 -3.84 7.34
C GLY A 5 -3.03 -3.32 6.66
N LEU A 6 -2.53 -4.08 5.69
CA LEU A 6 -1.43 -3.68 4.82
C LEU A 6 -1.92 -3.61 3.36
N VAL A 7 -1.43 -2.63 2.62
CA VAL A 7 -1.54 -2.58 1.16
C VAL A 7 -0.20 -2.15 0.58
N GLY A 8 0.23 -2.78 -0.50
CA GLY A 8 1.50 -2.49 -1.16
C GLY A 8 1.33 -2.20 -2.65
N GLY A 9 2.11 -1.26 -3.18
CA GLY A 9 2.08 -0.93 -4.60
C GLY A 9 2.96 0.25 -5.00
N THR A 10 3.09 0.48 -6.30
CA THR A 10 3.80 1.66 -6.82
C THR A 10 2.96 2.93 -6.65
N PHE A 11 1.64 2.84 -6.88
CA PHE A 11 0.70 3.96 -6.82
C PHE A 11 1.04 5.15 -7.74
N GLU A 12 1.73 4.89 -8.86
CA GLU A 12 1.91 5.87 -9.92
C GLU A 12 0.58 6.10 -10.65
N PHE A 13 0.32 7.34 -11.09
CA PHE A 13 -0.98 7.74 -11.66
C PHE A 13 -2.17 7.29 -10.81
N PHE A 14 -2.28 7.82 -9.59
CA PHE A 14 -3.35 7.45 -8.66
C PHE A 14 -4.73 7.48 -9.33
N HIS A 15 -5.34 6.30 -9.49
CA HIS A 15 -6.56 6.09 -10.26
C HIS A 15 -7.60 5.29 -9.46
N ILE A 16 -8.80 5.11 -10.01
CA ILE A 16 -9.93 4.48 -9.32
C ILE A 16 -9.64 3.09 -8.74
N GLY A 17 -8.80 2.28 -9.40
CA GLY A 17 -8.34 1.00 -8.85
C GLY A 17 -7.59 1.12 -7.52
N HIS A 18 -6.65 2.06 -7.41
CA HIS A 18 -5.92 2.34 -6.17
C HIS A 18 -6.86 2.85 -5.08
N GLN A 19 -7.75 3.77 -5.44
CA GLN A 19 -8.75 4.31 -4.52
C GLN A 19 -9.62 3.19 -3.93
N LYS A 20 -10.22 2.34 -4.77
CA LYS A 20 -11.04 1.21 -4.31
C LYS A 20 -10.28 0.25 -3.42
N LEU A 21 -9.01 -0.02 -3.71
CA LEU A 21 -8.16 -0.89 -2.90
C LEU A 21 -7.95 -0.33 -1.49
N ILE A 22 -7.66 0.97 -1.39
CA ILE A 22 -7.44 1.66 -0.11
C ILE A 22 -8.75 1.78 0.68
N GLU A 23 -9.86 2.18 0.02
CA GLU A 23 -11.19 2.25 0.63
C GLU A 23 -11.64 0.89 1.17
N THR A 24 -11.37 -0.19 0.43
CA THR A 24 -11.63 -1.56 0.90
C THR A 24 -10.81 -1.87 2.15
N GLY A 25 -9.51 -1.52 2.15
CA GLY A 25 -8.67 -1.68 3.33
C GLY A 25 -9.21 -0.95 4.56
N LEU A 26 -9.61 0.31 4.37
CA LEU A 26 -10.17 1.18 5.41
C LEU A 26 -11.57 0.77 5.88
N LEU A 27 -12.34 0.04 5.06
CA LEU A 27 -13.62 -0.54 5.44
C LEU A 27 -13.45 -1.72 6.41
N PHE A 28 -12.41 -2.54 6.20
CA PHE A 28 -12.20 -3.75 6.98
C PHE A 28 -11.27 -3.57 8.18
N CYS A 29 -10.48 -2.50 8.23
CA CYS A 29 -9.46 -2.26 9.27
C CYS A 29 -9.65 -0.91 9.98
N LYS A 30 -9.23 -0.86 11.25
CA LYS A 30 -9.14 0.39 12.01
C LYS A 30 -8.07 1.31 11.42
N ASN A 31 -6.88 0.76 11.20
CA ASN A 31 -5.75 1.45 10.58
C ASN A 31 -5.28 0.70 9.34
N LEU A 32 -4.70 1.44 8.38
CA LEU A 32 -4.14 0.89 7.15
C LEU A 32 -2.73 1.44 6.92
N GLU A 33 -1.77 0.55 6.72
CA GLU A 33 -0.43 0.91 6.26
C GLU A 33 -0.34 0.77 4.75
N ILE A 34 0.11 1.85 4.10
CA ILE A 34 0.29 1.93 2.66
C ILE A 34 1.78 1.90 2.38
N TRP A 35 2.23 0.77 1.84
CA TRP A 35 3.62 0.48 1.51
C TRP A 35 3.88 0.85 0.05
N VAL A 36 4.54 1.97 -0.15
CA VAL A 36 4.76 2.60 -1.45
C VAL A 36 6.17 2.26 -1.92
N VAL A 37 6.31 1.66 -3.11
CA VAL A 37 7.62 1.26 -3.69
C VAL A 37 8.63 2.41 -3.64
N SER A 38 9.85 2.15 -3.19
CA SER A 38 10.92 3.15 -3.09
C SER A 38 11.27 3.77 -4.44
N ASP A 39 11.81 4.98 -4.43
CA ASP A 39 12.23 5.65 -5.66
C ASP A 39 13.33 4.88 -6.39
N ASN A 40 14.28 4.30 -5.65
CA ASN A 40 15.33 3.47 -6.22
C ASN A 40 14.76 2.27 -7.01
N ILE A 41 13.75 1.58 -6.48
CA ILE A 41 13.15 0.43 -7.16
C ILE A 41 12.23 0.86 -8.29
N ALA A 42 11.43 1.90 -8.07
CA ALA A 42 10.48 2.37 -9.06
C ALA A 42 11.19 2.93 -10.29
N GLN A 43 12.19 3.79 -10.10
CA GLN A 43 12.91 4.46 -11.18
C GLN A 43 13.86 3.54 -11.95
N GLN A 44 14.29 2.43 -11.34
CA GLN A 44 14.97 1.35 -12.08
C GLN A 44 14.08 0.72 -13.15
N LYS A 45 12.75 0.65 -12.92
CA LYS A 45 11.78 0.12 -13.89
C LYS A 45 11.32 1.17 -14.89
N ASP A 46 11.03 2.38 -14.41
CA ASP A 46 10.67 3.52 -15.26
C ASP A 46 11.12 4.84 -14.59
N PRO A 47 12.13 5.55 -15.16
CA PRO A 47 12.70 6.75 -14.55
C PRO A 47 11.72 7.95 -14.52
N ARG A 48 10.55 7.84 -15.16
CA ARG A 48 9.52 8.89 -15.16
C ARG A 48 8.57 8.80 -13.97
N ILE A 49 8.63 7.71 -13.20
CA ILE A 49 7.80 7.55 -11.99
C ILE A 49 8.09 8.67 -11.01
N GLN A 50 7.02 9.22 -10.42
CA GLN A 50 7.12 10.32 -9.48
C GLN A 50 7.83 9.90 -8.20
N SER A 51 8.38 10.88 -7.46
CA SER A 51 9.02 10.60 -6.18
C SER A 51 8.07 9.94 -5.19
N TRP A 52 8.62 9.22 -4.23
CA TRP A 52 7.89 8.50 -3.19
C TRP A 52 6.98 9.46 -2.43
N GLN A 53 7.50 10.64 -2.09
CA GLN A 53 6.75 11.70 -1.44
C GLN A 53 5.58 12.15 -2.31
N LYS A 54 5.79 12.39 -3.60
CA LYS A 54 4.73 12.87 -4.50
C LYS A 54 3.62 11.83 -4.65
N ARG A 55 3.96 10.55 -4.73
CA ARG A 55 2.99 9.45 -4.78
C ARG A 55 2.19 9.34 -3.47
N CYS A 56 2.85 9.47 -2.32
CA CYS A 56 2.15 9.54 -1.02
C CYS A 56 1.21 10.74 -0.93
N ASP A 57 1.65 11.92 -1.37
CA ASP A 57 0.84 13.14 -1.37
C ASP A 57 -0.37 13.03 -2.29
N ASN A 58 -0.21 12.39 -3.45
CA ASN A 58 -1.33 12.11 -4.36
C ASN A 58 -2.35 11.17 -3.72
N ILE A 59 -1.92 10.17 -2.95
CA ILE A 59 -2.86 9.30 -2.22
C ILE A 59 -3.61 10.13 -1.17
N LYS A 60 -2.89 10.88 -0.33
CA LYS A 60 -3.48 11.70 0.74
C LYS A 60 -4.51 12.70 0.23
N SER A 61 -4.25 13.34 -0.91
CA SER A 61 -5.14 14.35 -1.50
C SER A 61 -6.47 13.77 -2.01
N HIS A 62 -6.57 12.45 -2.19
CA HIS A 62 -7.78 11.76 -2.62
C HIS A 62 -8.53 11.08 -1.45
N LEU A 63 -8.00 11.15 -0.23
CA LEU A 63 -8.63 10.60 0.96
C LEU A 63 -9.37 11.69 1.74
N SER A 64 -10.47 11.32 2.39
CA SER A 64 -11.13 12.20 3.36
C SER A 64 -10.21 12.48 4.56
N GLU A 65 -10.48 13.53 5.32
CA GLU A 65 -9.71 13.84 6.53
C GLU A 65 -9.78 12.68 7.56
N SER A 66 -10.97 12.09 7.72
CA SER A 66 -11.17 10.91 8.57
C SER A 66 -10.38 9.70 8.11
N ASP A 67 -10.27 9.48 6.80
CA ASP A 67 -9.46 8.38 6.26
C ASP A 67 -7.97 8.65 6.38
N ASN A 68 -7.55 9.89 6.13
CA ASN A 68 -6.17 10.34 6.29
C ASN A 68 -5.66 10.09 7.72
N SER A 69 -6.50 10.29 8.75
CA SER A 69 -6.13 10.00 10.15
C SER A 69 -5.89 8.52 10.47
N ARG A 70 -6.32 7.61 9.59
CA ARG A 70 -6.25 6.14 9.78
C ARG A 70 -5.22 5.48 8.87
N VAL A 71 -4.52 6.25 8.03
CA VAL A 71 -3.48 5.74 7.14
C VAL A 71 -2.09 6.19 7.58
N SER A 72 -1.11 5.33 7.33
CA SER A 72 0.32 5.70 7.41
C SER A 72 1.05 5.21 6.17
N PHE A 73 2.11 5.93 5.79
CA PHE A 73 2.87 5.66 4.58
C PHE A 73 4.26 5.15 4.94
N HIS A 74 4.66 4.07 4.27
CA HIS A 74 5.94 3.41 4.48
C HIS A 74 6.61 3.13 3.14
N GLU A 75 7.92 3.01 3.14
CA GLU A 75 8.67 2.72 1.93
C GLU A 75 8.83 1.21 1.74
N LEU A 76 8.44 0.72 0.55
CA LEU A 76 8.62 -0.66 0.16
C LEU A 76 9.94 -0.82 -0.60
N VAL A 77 10.94 -1.36 0.10
CA VAL A 77 12.32 -1.52 -0.37
C VAL A 77 12.69 -2.95 -0.79
N ASP A 78 11.72 -3.86 -0.74
CA ASP A 78 11.85 -5.26 -1.15
C ASP A 78 10.52 -5.82 -1.71
N GLU A 79 10.42 -7.12 -1.97
CA GLU A 79 9.24 -7.76 -2.59
C GLU A 79 8.02 -7.83 -1.66
N PHE A 80 8.22 -7.90 -0.34
CA PHE A 80 7.17 -8.26 0.63
C PHE A 80 6.89 -7.18 1.69
N GLY A 81 7.87 -6.33 1.97
CA GLY A 81 7.82 -5.33 3.03
C GLY A 81 7.48 -5.95 4.39
N ALA A 82 6.77 -5.17 5.21
CA ALA A 82 6.32 -5.59 6.53
C ALA A 82 5.39 -6.80 6.53
N ALA A 83 4.83 -7.19 5.38
CA ALA A 83 3.94 -8.35 5.32
C ALA A 83 4.63 -9.67 5.73
N SER A 84 5.97 -9.74 5.67
CA SER A 84 6.74 -10.92 6.07
C SER A 84 7.03 -11.01 7.58
N TYR A 85 6.89 -9.92 8.35
CA TYR A 85 7.28 -9.89 9.77
C TYR A 85 6.32 -9.14 10.71
N HIS A 86 5.32 -8.42 10.20
CA HIS A 86 4.43 -7.59 11.01
C HIS A 86 3.34 -8.41 11.70
N VAL A 87 3.64 -8.92 12.90
CA VAL A 87 2.75 -9.80 13.69
C VAL A 87 1.36 -9.22 14.00
N ASP A 88 1.24 -7.89 14.06
CA ASP A 88 -0.03 -7.21 14.33
C ASP A 88 -0.91 -6.99 13.09
N ALA A 89 -0.36 -7.13 11.88
CA ALA A 89 -1.12 -7.03 10.66
C ALA A 89 -2.06 -8.23 10.53
N LYS A 90 -3.36 -7.97 10.32
CA LYS A 90 -4.38 -9.03 10.26
C LYS A 90 -4.97 -9.22 8.86
N ALA A 91 -4.59 -8.39 7.90
CA ALA A 91 -5.01 -8.49 6.51
C ALA A 91 -3.98 -7.85 5.59
N ILE A 92 -3.81 -8.45 4.41
CA ILE A 92 -3.11 -7.85 3.27
C ILE A 92 -4.16 -7.68 2.17
N PHE A 93 -4.33 -6.45 1.68
CA PHE A 93 -5.23 -6.12 0.59
C PHE A 93 -4.46 -6.10 -0.72
N CYS A 94 -4.97 -6.80 -1.72
CA CYS A 94 -4.32 -6.93 -3.02
C CYS A 94 -5.33 -6.81 -4.16
N THR A 95 -4.80 -6.55 -5.36
CA THR A 95 -5.54 -6.69 -6.61
C THR A 95 -5.28 -8.08 -7.19
N ASN A 96 -5.98 -8.44 -8.27
CA ASN A 96 -5.66 -9.66 -9.02
C ASN A 96 -4.21 -9.69 -9.52
N GLU A 97 -3.57 -8.53 -9.70
CA GLU A 97 -2.18 -8.41 -10.12
C GLU A 97 -1.20 -8.76 -8.99
N THR A 98 -1.55 -8.45 -7.73
CA THR A 98 -0.67 -8.62 -6.57
C THR A 98 -1.02 -9.84 -5.69
N ILE A 99 -2.06 -10.59 -6.03
CA ILE A 99 -2.48 -11.79 -5.29
C ILE A 99 -1.38 -12.86 -5.21
N GLY A 100 -0.57 -13.00 -6.28
CA GLY A 100 0.54 -13.95 -6.32
C GLY A 100 1.56 -13.72 -5.20
N ASN A 101 1.86 -12.45 -4.90
CA ASN A 101 2.78 -12.11 -3.80
C ASN A 101 2.16 -12.39 -2.44
N CYS A 102 0.86 -12.15 -2.27
CA CYS A 102 0.15 -12.46 -1.01
C CYS A 102 0.15 -13.97 -0.72
N VAL A 103 0.01 -14.81 -1.75
CA VAL A 103 0.11 -16.27 -1.62
C VAL A 103 1.52 -16.71 -1.22
N LYS A 104 2.57 -16.04 -1.72
CA LYS A 104 3.96 -16.31 -1.29
C LYS A 104 4.17 -15.93 0.17
N ILE A 105 3.67 -14.76 0.59
CA ILE A 105 3.79 -14.26 1.97
C ILE A 105 3.18 -15.25 2.96
N ASN A 106 2.02 -15.84 2.65
CA ASN A 106 1.36 -16.83 3.52
C ASN A 106 2.13 -18.17 3.66
N LYS A 107 3.24 -18.36 2.95
CA LYS A 107 4.10 -19.55 3.01
C LYS A 107 5.42 -19.31 3.74
N ILE A 108 5.66 -18.08 4.20
CA ILE A 108 6.78 -17.67 5.05
C ILE A 108 6.41 -17.96 6.50
#